data_AF-A0A7S0J775-F1
#
_entry.id   AF-A0A7S0J775-F1
#
_cell.length_a   1.000
_cell.length_b   1.000
_cell.length_c   1.000
_cell.angle_alpha   90.00
_cell.angle_beta   90.00
_cell.angle_gamma   90.00
#
_symmetry.space_group_name_H-M   'P 1'
#
loop_
_entity.id
_entity.type
_entity.pdbx_description
1 polymer ?
#
loop_
_entity_poly.entity_id
_entity_poly.type
_entity_poly.pdbx_seq_one_letter_code
_entity_poly.pdbx_strand_id
1 'polypeptide(L)'
;RGAGQTSNQQALRQGAVELVNKLLMGRTKKAKEELPDPDENWKSKDPKALAYEIATFMGGTWPERPVRKVQLSLEGVPTDDEELFALTKLNPTLLSEMTIKTRFLFLEVFLEDIQDVYSEVMETLEPGTNLVTYDSLRKFKHLTVSLSFDAVSDVCQAAFDAVSFDEFPEVAPDERPGLVVPLDLAQFTKHAAAATALVKMMVDTEGELPPAAEPRIIRVEKKFYYDDI
;
A
#
# COMPACT_ATOMS: atom_id res chain seq x y z
N ARG A 1 -22.82 -11.66 66.47
CA ARG A 1 -23.18 -10.74 65.36
C ARG A 1 -22.27 -11.08 64.18
N GLY A 2 -22.73 -11.85 63.19
CA GLY A 2 -21.83 -12.29 62.09
C GLY A 2 -22.37 -13.36 61.15
N ALA A 3 -23.69 -13.45 60.90
CA ALA A 3 -24.25 -14.50 60.03
C ALA A 3 -25.32 -13.98 59.02
N GLY A 4 -25.37 -12.67 58.77
CA GLY A 4 -26.41 -12.05 57.91
C GLY A 4 -25.91 -11.39 56.62
N GLN A 5 -24.60 -11.27 56.40
CA GLN A 5 -24.04 -10.56 55.23
C GLN A 5 -23.60 -11.47 54.08
N THR A 6 -23.43 -12.77 54.30
CA THR A 6 -22.99 -13.72 53.27
C THR A 6 -24.14 -14.20 52.37
N SER A 7 -25.37 -14.30 52.90
CA SER A 7 -26.55 -14.75 52.14
C SER A 7 -26.98 -13.75 51.06
N ASN A 8 -26.98 -12.45 51.35
CA ASN A 8 -27.34 -11.43 50.35
C ASN A 8 -26.27 -11.27 49.26
N GLN A 9 -24.99 -11.44 49.56
CA GLN A 9 -23.93 -11.42 48.54
C GLN A 9 -23.93 -12.68 47.65
N GLN A 10 -24.28 -13.84 48.20
CA GLN A 10 -24.45 -15.05 47.39
C GLN A 10 -25.70 -14.99 46.50
N ALA A 11 -26.81 -14.44 46.99
CA ALA A 11 -28.01 -14.23 46.18
C ALA A 11 -27.79 -13.21 45.05
N LEU A 12 -27.07 -12.11 45.32
CA LEU A 12 -26.69 -11.13 44.29
C LEU A 12 -25.72 -11.71 43.25
N ARG A 13 -24.78 -12.58 43.65
CA ARG A 13 -23.87 -13.26 42.72
C ARG A 13 -24.58 -14.32 41.88
N GLN A 14 -25.50 -15.10 42.46
CA GLN A 14 -26.29 -16.06 41.70
C GLN A 14 -27.23 -15.36 40.73
N GLY A 15 -27.90 -14.28 41.14
CA GLY A 15 -28.73 -13.46 40.25
C GLY A 15 -27.94 -12.81 39.11
N ALA A 16 -26.70 -12.35 39.38
CA ALA A 16 -25.82 -11.80 38.35
C ALA A 16 -25.32 -12.89 37.37
N VAL A 17 -25.01 -14.10 37.84
CA VAL A 17 -24.60 -15.22 36.98
C VAL A 17 -25.78 -15.73 36.13
N GLU A 18 -26.99 -15.74 36.67
CA GLU A 18 -28.20 -16.11 35.91
C GLU A 18 -28.58 -15.05 34.88
N LEU A 19 -28.38 -13.77 35.18
CA LEU A 19 -28.58 -12.66 34.25
C LEU A 19 -27.52 -12.68 33.12
N VAL A 20 -26.26 -12.96 33.46
CA VAL A 20 -25.16 -13.11 32.50
C VAL A 20 -25.36 -14.34 31.63
N ASN A 21 -25.80 -15.48 32.19
CA ASN A 21 -26.12 -16.67 31.40
C ASN A 21 -27.37 -16.47 30.53
N LYS A 22 -28.39 -15.72 30.96
CA LYS A 22 -29.51 -15.34 30.09
C LYS A 22 -29.09 -14.36 28.99
N LEU A 23 -28.17 -13.43 29.27
CA LEU A 23 -27.60 -12.53 28.26
C LEU A 23 -26.66 -13.26 27.28
N LEU A 24 -25.96 -14.29 27.73
CA LEU A 24 -25.07 -15.12 26.91
C LEU A 24 -25.83 -16.20 26.10
N MET A 25 -26.92 -16.74 26.63
CA MET A 25 -27.79 -17.68 25.89
C MET A 25 -28.84 -16.98 25.01
N GLY A 26 -29.14 -15.71 25.26
CA GLY A 26 -29.92 -14.83 24.37
C GLY A 26 -29.08 -14.20 23.25
N ARG A 27 -27.75 -14.17 23.41
CA ARG A 27 -26.83 -14.09 22.28
C ARG A 27 -26.75 -15.50 21.70
N THR A 28 -27.73 -15.84 20.85
CA THR A 28 -27.37 -16.61 19.66
C THR A 28 -26.04 -16.03 19.19
N LYS A 29 -25.01 -16.87 19.09
CA LYS A 29 -23.85 -16.52 18.28
C LYS A 29 -24.50 -16.02 17.01
N LYS A 30 -24.48 -14.69 16.77
CA LYS A 30 -24.54 -14.23 15.41
C LYS A 30 -23.38 -15.02 14.82
N ALA A 31 -23.71 -16.05 14.03
CA ALA A 31 -22.85 -16.39 12.92
C ALA A 31 -22.38 -15.03 12.44
N LYS A 32 -21.06 -14.79 12.41
CA LYS A 32 -20.56 -13.65 11.67
C LYS A 32 -21.40 -13.69 10.40
N GLU A 33 -22.32 -12.74 10.24
CA GLU A 33 -22.79 -12.43 8.91
C GLU A 33 -21.46 -12.19 8.25
N GLU A 34 -21.03 -13.16 7.45
CA GLU A 34 -20.18 -12.89 6.33
C GLU A 34 -20.91 -11.72 5.70
N LEU A 35 -20.42 -10.52 6.04
CA LEU A 35 -20.75 -9.34 5.28
C LEU A 35 -20.58 -9.82 3.86
N PRO A 36 -21.61 -9.69 2.99
CA PRO A 36 -21.44 -10.08 1.60
C PRO A 36 -20.09 -9.51 1.18
N ASP A 37 -19.20 -10.40 0.71
CA ASP A 37 -17.90 -9.97 0.20
C ASP A 37 -18.18 -8.70 -0.60
N PRO A 38 -17.51 -7.57 -0.28
CA PRO A 38 -17.79 -6.31 -0.97
C PRO A 38 -17.89 -6.65 -2.43
N ASP A 39 -19.01 -6.31 -3.09
CA ASP A 39 -19.38 -6.83 -4.41
C ASP A 39 -18.28 -6.46 -5.42
N GLU A 40 -17.24 -7.29 -5.43
CA GLU A 40 -16.03 -7.25 -6.24
C GLU A 40 -16.40 -7.84 -7.59
N ASN A 41 -17.51 -7.38 -8.15
CA ASN A 41 -17.90 -7.62 -9.53
C ASN A 41 -17.01 -6.77 -10.45
N TRP A 42 -15.70 -7.00 -10.33
CA TRP A 42 -14.74 -6.60 -11.31
C TRP A 42 -15.11 -7.23 -12.65
N LYS A 43 -14.96 -6.48 -13.74
CA LYS A 43 -15.41 -6.95 -15.05
C LYS A 43 -14.57 -8.13 -15.50
N SER A 44 -13.31 -8.16 -15.08
CA SER A 44 -12.39 -9.28 -15.32
C SER A 44 -12.31 -10.26 -14.16
N LYS A 45 -12.42 -11.56 -14.50
CA LYS A 45 -12.07 -12.69 -13.61
C LYS A 45 -10.62 -13.15 -13.79
N ASP A 46 -9.92 -12.59 -14.78
CA ASP A 46 -8.50 -12.84 -15.02
C ASP A 46 -7.67 -11.94 -14.08
N PRO A 47 -6.82 -12.54 -13.21
CA PRO A 47 -5.85 -11.87 -12.32
C PRO A 47 -5.18 -10.62 -12.89
N LYS A 48 -4.65 -10.75 -14.11
CA LYS A 48 -3.85 -9.71 -14.75
C LYS A 48 -4.74 -8.58 -15.26
N ALA A 49 -5.85 -8.91 -15.93
CA ALA A 49 -6.81 -7.92 -16.37
C ALA A 49 -7.57 -7.23 -15.22
N LEU A 50 -7.77 -7.91 -14.08
CA LEU A 50 -8.31 -7.31 -12.86
C LEU A 50 -7.33 -6.28 -12.28
N ALA A 51 -6.08 -6.64 -12.15
CA ALA A 51 -5.05 -5.70 -11.69
C ALA A 51 -4.85 -4.53 -12.68
N TYR A 52 -4.98 -4.77 -13.99
CA TYR A 52 -5.06 -3.68 -14.99
C TYR A 52 -6.30 -2.80 -14.83
N GLU A 53 -7.46 -3.35 -14.50
CA GLU A 53 -8.68 -2.57 -14.20
C GLU A 53 -8.50 -1.68 -12.96
N ILE A 54 -7.88 -2.23 -11.90
CA ILE A 54 -7.55 -1.50 -10.66
C ILE A 54 -6.51 -0.41 -10.96
N ALA A 55 -5.48 -0.71 -11.74
CA ALA A 55 -4.46 0.26 -12.15
C ALA A 55 -5.03 1.39 -13.02
N THR A 56 -5.93 1.07 -13.95
CA THR A 56 -6.64 2.06 -14.79
C THR A 56 -7.56 2.95 -13.95
N PHE A 57 -8.24 2.37 -12.95
CA PHE A 57 -9.08 3.11 -12.00
C PHE A 57 -8.28 4.14 -11.17
N MET A 58 -7.00 3.87 -10.89
CA MET A 58 -6.10 4.80 -10.19
C MET A 58 -5.46 5.88 -11.11
N GLY A 59 -5.85 5.97 -12.39
CA GLY A 59 -5.52 7.10 -13.25
C GLY A 59 -4.18 7.03 -14.00
N GLY A 60 -3.58 5.84 -14.15
CA GLY A 60 -2.34 5.66 -14.93
C GLY A 60 -2.59 5.15 -16.35
N THR A 61 -2.07 5.84 -17.36
CA THR A 61 -1.83 5.25 -18.69
C THR A 61 -0.60 4.34 -18.61
N TRP A 62 -0.79 3.04 -18.88
CA TRP A 62 0.24 2.01 -18.66
C TRP A 62 1.36 2.03 -19.72
N PRO A 63 2.63 1.77 -19.37
CA PRO A 63 3.69 1.61 -20.36
C PRO A 63 3.50 0.34 -21.20
N GLU A 64 3.29 0.49 -22.52
CA GLU A 64 3.24 -0.61 -23.49
C GLU A 64 4.65 -1.10 -23.89
N ARG A 65 5.52 -1.49 -22.94
CA ARG A 65 6.90 -1.89 -23.28
C ARG A 65 7.21 -3.38 -23.07
N PRO A 66 7.56 -4.14 -24.12
CA PRO A 66 7.88 -5.56 -23.99
C PRO A 66 9.34 -5.90 -23.59
N VAL A 67 10.27 -4.93 -23.47
CA VAL A 67 11.69 -5.23 -23.21
C VAL A 67 12.34 -4.24 -22.24
N ARG A 68 12.72 -4.74 -21.05
CA ARG A 68 13.56 -4.06 -20.05
C ARG A 68 15.01 -3.99 -20.53
N LYS A 69 15.66 -2.84 -20.47
CA LYS A 69 17.09 -2.69 -20.80
C LYS A 69 17.98 -2.59 -19.56
N VAL A 70 17.42 -2.10 -18.45
CA VAL A 70 18.15 -1.97 -17.18
C VAL A 70 17.38 -2.74 -16.12
N GLN A 71 18.04 -3.71 -15.48
CA GLN A 71 17.45 -4.47 -14.39
C GLN A 71 17.76 -3.79 -13.06
N LEU A 72 16.73 -3.64 -12.22
CA LEU A 72 16.92 -3.24 -10.83
C LEU A 72 17.61 -4.37 -10.06
N SER A 73 18.81 -4.12 -9.55
CA SER A 73 19.53 -5.06 -8.69
C SER A 73 18.96 -5.01 -7.28
N LEU A 74 18.75 -6.18 -6.68
CA LEU A 74 18.42 -6.33 -5.26
C LEU A 74 19.64 -6.69 -4.41
N GLU A 75 20.85 -6.64 -4.99
CA GLU A 75 22.08 -6.91 -4.27
C GLU A 75 22.30 -5.87 -3.15
N GLY A 76 22.56 -6.36 -1.94
CA GLY A 76 22.76 -5.50 -0.76
C GLY A 76 21.47 -4.95 -0.14
N VAL A 77 20.29 -5.30 -0.68
CA VAL A 77 19.01 -4.99 -0.05
C VAL A 77 18.79 -5.90 1.16
N PRO A 78 18.35 -5.37 2.33
CA PRO A 78 18.02 -6.19 3.49
C PRO A 78 16.94 -7.22 3.19
N THR A 79 17.01 -8.37 3.85
CA THR A 79 15.99 -9.42 3.77
C THR A 79 14.99 -9.39 4.94
N ASP A 80 15.28 -8.58 5.95
CA ASP A 80 14.45 -8.42 7.15
C ASP A 80 13.29 -7.45 6.88
N ASP A 81 12.08 -7.83 7.29
CA ASP A 81 10.87 -7.06 7.04
C ASP A 81 10.88 -5.73 7.80
N GLU A 82 11.26 -5.71 9.08
CA GLU A 82 11.38 -4.48 9.86
C GLU A 82 12.33 -3.46 9.22
N GLU A 83 13.50 -3.90 8.76
CA GLU A 83 14.45 -3.04 8.06
C GLU A 83 13.90 -2.54 6.72
N LEU A 84 13.23 -3.39 5.96
CA LEU A 84 12.58 -3.00 4.71
C LEU A 84 11.46 -1.98 4.93
N PHE A 85 10.62 -2.12 5.95
CA PHE A 85 9.63 -1.09 6.29
C PHE A 85 10.28 0.22 6.70
N ALA A 86 11.37 0.18 7.45
CA ALA A 86 12.09 1.39 7.85
C ALA A 86 12.72 2.11 6.64
N LEU A 87 13.31 1.36 5.70
CA LEU A 87 13.94 1.90 4.50
C LEU A 87 12.94 2.43 3.47
N THR A 88 11.81 1.76 3.33
CA THR A 88 10.79 2.12 2.34
C THR A 88 9.80 3.15 2.86
N LYS A 89 9.67 3.26 4.19
CA LYS A 89 8.62 4.02 4.86
C LYS A 89 7.22 3.69 4.33
N LEU A 90 6.99 2.42 3.99
CA LEU A 90 5.69 1.96 3.50
C LEU A 90 4.61 2.21 4.55
N ASN A 91 3.51 2.85 4.15
CA ASN A 91 2.25 2.84 4.90
C ASN A 91 1.37 1.67 4.43
N PRO A 92 1.26 0.57 5.20
CA PRO A 92 0.54 -0.63 4.76
C PRO A 92 -0.98 -0.53 4.92
N THR A 93 -1.53 0.63 5.34
CA THR A 93 -2.96 0.75 5.66
C THR A 93 -3.85 0.42 4.45
N LEU A 94 -3.54 0.95 3.27
CA LEU A 94 -4.30 0.65 2.05
C LEU A 94 -4.27 -0.86 1.73
N LEU A 95 -3.08 -1.46 1.81
CA LEU A 95 -2.92 -2.89 1.58
C LEU A 95 -3.73 -3.70 2.61
N SER A 96 -3.73 -3.30 3.87
CA SER A 96 -4.44 -4.00 4.95
C SER A 96 -5.96 -4.05 4.77
N GLU A 97 -6.53 -3.05 4.09
CA GLU A 97 -7.97 -2.98 3.79
C GLU A 97 -8.38 -3.86 2.60
N MET A 98 -7.42 -4.29 1.77
CA MET A 98 -7.67 -5.24 0.68
C MET A 98 -7.80 -6.67 1.22
N THR A 99 -8.66 -7.46 0.56
CA THR A 99 -8.63 -8.93 0.74
C THR A 99 -7.25 -9.48 0.34
N ILE A 100 -6.84 -10.61 0.91
CA ILE A 100 -5.55 -11.24 0.58
C ILE A 100 -5.43 -11.47 -0.93
N LYS A 101 -6.50 -11.98 -1.56
CA LYS A 101 -6.53 -12.22 -3.00
C LYS A 101 -6.36 -10.95 -3.82
N THR A 102 -7.13 -9.89 -3.53
CA THR A 102 -7.03 -8.62 -4.25
C THR A 102 -5.65 -7.98 -4.05
N ARG A 103 -5.11 -8.07 -2.82
CA ARG A 103 -3.77 -7.59 -2.49
C ARG A 103 -2.69 -8.31 -3.29
N PHE A 104 -2.74 -9.64 -3.34
CA PHE A 104 -1.78 -10.45 -4.09
C PHE A 104 -1.73 -10.03 -5.56
N LEU A 105 -2.88 -9.97 -6.22
CA LEU A 105 -2.99 -9.56 -7.63
C LEU A 105 -2.43 -8.16 -7.87
N PHE A 106 -2.75 -7.23 -6.97
CA PHE A 106 -2.27 -5.85 -7.05
C PHE A 106 -0.75 -5.77 -6.89
N LEU A 107 -0.19 -6.51 -5.94
CA LEU A 107 1.25 -6.57 -5.70
C LEU A 107 2.02 -7.25 -6.83
N GLU A 108 1.46 -8.30 -7.45
CA GLU A 108 2.06 -8.96 -8.63
C GLU A 108 2.23 -7.97 -9.79
N VAL A 109 1.19 -7.21 -10.10
CA VAL A 109 1.25 -6.19 -11.15
C VAL A 109 2.23 -5.09 -10.78
N PHE A 110 2.14 -4.55 -9.57
CA PHE A 110 3.09 -3.54 -9.11
C PHE A 110 4.56 -4.01 -9.20
N LEU A 111 4.83 -5.30 -8.94
CA LEU A 111 6.18 -5.86 -9.01
C LEU A 111 6.73 -5.92 -10.45
N GLU A 112 5.88 -6.18 -11.44
CA GLU A 112 6.25 -6.07 -12.86
C GLU A 112 6.54 -4.60 -13.22
N ASP A 113 5.64 -3.73 -12.77
CA ASP A 113 5.58 -2.31 -13.13
C ASP A 113 6.74 -1.50 -12.59
N ILE A 114 7.11 -1.73 -11.32
CA ILE A 114 8.22 -1.00 -10.71
C ILE A 114 9.53 -1.28 -11.44
N GLN A 115 9.70 -2.49 -12.01
CA GLN A 115 10.86 -2.83 -12.82
C GLN A 115 10.82 -2.16 -14.19
N ASP A 116 9.64 -2.10 -14.84
CA ASP A 116 9.47 -1.48 -16.14
C ASP A 116 9.73 0.03 -16.08
N VAL A 117 9.11 0.72 -15.12
CA VAL A 117 9.26 2.16 -14.97
C VAL A 117 10.65 2.51 -14.43
N TYR A 118 11.27 1.67 -13.59
CA TYR A 118 12.69 1.84 -13.23
C TYR A 118 13.58 1.78 -14.47
N SER A 119 13.41 0.79 -15.34
CA SER A 119 14.16 0.69 -16.59
C SER A 119 13.95 1.92 -17.46
N GLU A 120 12.72 2.45 -17.55
CA GLU A 120 12.42 3.69 -18.28
C GLU A 120 13.22 4.88 -17.72
N VAL A 121 13.20 5.11 -16.41
CA VAL A 121 13.97 6.19 -15.77
C VAL A 121 15.46 6.05 -16.10
N MET A 122 16.03 4.86 -15.91
CA MET A 122 17.46 4.61 -16.14
C MET A 122 17.86 4.72 -17.62
N GLU A 123 16.97 4.42 -18.55
CA GLU A 123 17.20 4.62 -19.98
C GLU A 123 17.21 6.09 -20.40
N THR A 124 16.55 6.96 -19.62
CA THR A 124 16.57 8.42 -19.84
C THR A 124 17.70 9.14 -19.15
N LEU A 125 18.54 8.41 -18.39
CA LEU A 125 19.69 8.98 -17.74
C LEU A 125 20.70 9.51 -18.77
N GLU A 126 20.96 10.81 -18.74
CA GLU A 126 21.93 11.44 -19.61
C GLU A 126 23.37 10.94 -19.28
N PRO A 127 24.11 10.38 -20.26
CA PRO A 127 25.42 9.79 -20.01
C PRO A 127 26.41 10.75 -19.32
N GLY A 128 26.98 10.31 -18.20
CA GLY A 128 27.95 11.11 -17.44
C GLY A 128 27.32 12.22 -16.58
N THR A 129 26.00 12.24 -16.45
CA THR A 129 25.27 13.16 -15.57
C THR A 129 24.32 12.37 -14.66
N ASN A 130 23.65 13.08 -13.74
CA ASN A 130 22.55 12.55 -12.92
C ASN A 130 21.20 13.16 -13.34
N LEU A 131 21.03 13.47 -14.63
CA LEU A 131 19.81 14.06 -15.17
C LEU A 131 18.94 13.00 -15.83
N VAL A 132 17.65 12.97 -15.48
CA VAL A 132 16.64 12.08 -16.05
C VAL A 132 15.47 12.89 -16.58
N THR A 133 14.64 12.32 -17.45
CA THR A 133 13.45 13.04 -17.92
C THR A 133 12.41 13.17 -16.80
N TYR A 134 11.76 14.33 -16.74
CA TYR A 134 10.68 14.59 -15.78
C TYR A 134 9.55 13.57 -15.90
N ASP A 135 9.13 13.25 -17.12
CA ASP A 135 7.97 12.38 -17.37
C ASP A 135 8.19 10.94 -16.89
N SER A 136 9.39 10.37 -17.11
CA SER A 136 9.72 9.01 -16.64
C SER A 136 9.75 8.97 -15.11
N LEU A 137 10.36 9.96 -14.46
CA LEU A 137 10.43 10.05 -13.00
C LEU A 137 9.06 10.31 -12.39
N ARG A 138 8.20 11.10 -13.05
CA ARG A 138 6.81 11.35 -12.62
C ARG A 138 6.00 10.07 -12.61
N LYS A 139 6.09 9.24 -13.66
CA LYS A 139 5.44 7.92 -13.69
C LYS A 139 5.91 7.06 -12.52
N PHE A 140 7.21 7.03 -12.26
CA PHE A 140 7.78 6.26 -11.14
C PHE A 140 7.24 6.73 -9.78
N LYS A 141 7.20 8.06 -9.57
CA LYS A 141 6.64 8.65 -8.36
C LYS A 141 5.16 8.28 -8.20
N HIS A 142 4.34 8.39 -9.24
CA HIS A 142 2.91 8.05 -9.18
C HIS A 142 2.67 6.58 -8.83
N LEU A 143 3.44 5.69 -9.44
CA LEU A 143 3.41 4.27 -9.11
C LEU A 143 3.68 4.08 -7.61
N THR A 144 4.78 4.62 -7.10
CA THR A 144 5.19 4.44 -5.70
C THR A 144 4.26 5.09 -4.68
N VAL A 145 3.65 6.23 -5.01
CA VAL A 145 2.57 6.84 -4.22
C VAL A 145 1.33 5.94 -4.16
N SER A 146 1.00 5.23 -5.24
CA SER A 146 -0.17 4.34 -5.26
C SER A 146 -0.08 3.21 -4.24
N LEU A 147 1.13 2.79 -3.87
CA LEU A 147 1.37 1.86 -2.76
C LEU A 147 1.79 2.52 -1.45
N SER A 148 1.84 3.85 -1.39
CA SER A 148 2.30 4.62 -0.21
C SER A 148 3.74 4.32 0.20
N PHE A 149 4.64 4.20 -0.80
CA PHE A 149 6.09 4.11 -0.59
C PHE A 149 6.70 5.52 -0.49
N ASP A 150 6.69 6.09 0.71
CA ASP A 150 7.08 7.48 0.93
C ASP A 150 8.56 7.71 0.62
N ALA A 151 9.47 6.81 1.01
CA ALA A 151 10.91 7.09 0.91
C ALA A 151 11.39 7.30 -0.54
N VAL A 152 10.91 6.49 -1.49
CA VAL A 152 11.29 6.66 -2.91
C VAL A 152 10.50 7.78 -3.58
N SER A 153 9.25 8.01 -3.16
CA SER A 153 8.45 9.15 -3.61
C SER A 153 9.08 10.48 -3.20
N ASP A 154 9.63 10.56 -1.98
CA ASP A 154 10.36 11.72 -1.45
C ASP A 154 11.60 12.03 -2.30
N VAL A 155 12.37 11.02 -2.71
CA VAL A 155 13.54 11.21 -3.61
C VAL A 155 13.11 11.75 -4.97
N CYS A 156 12.02 11.23 -5.52
CA CYS A 156 11.47 11.75 -6.78
C CYS A 156 10.97 13.20 -6.62
N GLN A 157 10.31 13.51 -5.49
CA GLN A 157 9.84 14.87 -5.20
C GLN A 157 11.00 15.85 -5.05
N ALA A 158 12.07 15.47 -4.35
CA ALA A 158 13.27 16.30 -4.20
C ALA A 158 13.93 16.63 -5.55
N ALA A 159 13.90 15.69 -6.51
CA ALA A 159 14.35 15.94 -7.88
C ALA A 159 13.49 17.00 -8.60
N PHE A 160 12.17 16.98 -8.38
CA PHE A 160 11.26 17.98 -8.94
C PHE A 160 11.45 19.35 -8.29
N ASP A 161 11.62 19.40 -6.97
CA ASP A 161 11.79 20.64 -6.22
C ASP A 161 13.12 21.35 -6.53
N ALA A 162 14.12 20.61 -7.05
CA ALA A 162 15.40 21.15 -7.46
C ALA A 162 15.35 21.96 -8.77
N VAL A 163 14.24 21.92 -9.50
CA VAL A 163 14.05 22.65 -10.76
C VAL A 163 13.09 23.81 -10.53
N SER A 164 13.53 25.03 -10.86
CA SER A 164 12.62 26.19 -10.90
C SER A 164 11.66 26.02 -12.08
N PHE A 165 10.39 25.81 -11.77
CA PHE A 165 9.34 25.82 -12.78
C PHE A 165 8.90 27.28 -13.00
N ASP A 166 9.73 28.08 -13.67
CA ASP A 166 9.34 29.45 -14.01
C ASP A 166 8.37 29.47 -15.22
N GLU A 167 7.25 30.18 -15.02
CA GLU A 167 6.19 30.58 -15.97
C GLU A 167 5.11 29.56 -16.43
N PHE A 168 4.00 29.47 -15.63
CA PHE A 168 2.58 29.13 -15.97
C PHE A 168 2.16 27.67 -16.30
N PRO A 169 0.87 27.24 -16.09
CA PRO A 169 -0.35 27.95 -15.61
C PRO A 169 -0.87 27.44 -14.24
N GLU A 170 -2.03 27.95 -13.77
CA GLU A 170 -2.73 27.58 -12.50
C GLU A 170 -2.95 26.06 -12.28
N VAL A 171 -2.74 25.24 -13.32
CA VAL A 171 -2.79 23.77 -13.27
C VAL A 171 -1.54 23.25 -13.99
N ALA A 172 -0.65 22.57 -13.27
CA ALA A 172 0.55 21.98 -13.87
C ALA A 172 0.14 20.93 -14.94
N PRO A 173 0.69 20.99 -16.17
CA PRO A 173 0.40 19.98 -17.18
C PRO A 173 0.87 18.60 -16.74
N ASP A 174 0.14 17.56 -17.14
CA ASP A 174 0.45 16.16 -16.80
C ASP A 174 1.80 15.71 -17.38
N GLU A 175 2.19 16.22 -18.53
CA GLU A 175 3.48 15.91 -19.16
C GLU A 175 4.30 17.18 -19.37
N ARG A 176 5.62 17.04 -19.27
CA ARG A 176 6.59 18.10 -19.59
C ARG A 176 7.67 17.52 -20.53
N PRO A 177 7.34 17.31 -21.82
CA PRO A 177 8.25 16.68 -22.75
C PRO A 177 9.57 17.45 -22.86
N GLY A 178 10.69 16.74 -22.76
CA GLY A 178 12.03 17.31 -22.88
C GLY A 178 12.55 18.03 -21.63
N LEU A 179 11.75 18.13 -20.55
CA LEU A 179 12.26 18.61 -19.27
C LEU A 179 13.10 17.52 -18.59
N VAL A 180 14.25 17.90 -18.07
CA VAL A 180 15.14 17.04 -17.28
C VAL A 180 15.27 17.54 -15.85
N VAL A 181 15.44 16.62 -14.93
CA VAL A 181 15.56 16.89 -13.48
C VAL A 181 16.77 16.17 -12.89
N PRO A 182 17.45 16.77 -11.89
CA PRO A 182 18.55 16.11 -11.20
C PRO A 182 18.03 15.05 -10.22
N LEU A 183 18.54 13.83 -10.33
CA LEU A 183 18.14 12.69 -9.48
C LEU A 183 19.33 12.20 -8.65
N ASP A 184 19.14 12.04 -7.35
CA ASP A 184 20.07 11.25 -6.53
C ASP A 184 19.92 9.77 -6.88
N LEU A 185 20.69 9.31 -7.88
CA LEU A 185 20.64 7.94 -8.37
C LEU A 185 20.90 6.91 -7.27
N ALA A 186 21.79 7.20 -6.33
CA ALA A 186 22.16 6.26 -5.29
C ALA A 186 20.98 6.02 -4.32
N GLN A 187 20.35 7.11 -3.85
CA GLN A 187 19.17 7.00 -3.00
C GLN A 187 17.97 6.44 -3.77
N PHE A 188 17.76 6.89 -5.00
CA PHE A 188 16.68 6.41 -5.86
C PHE A 188 16.76 4.89 -6.07
N THR A 189 17.90 4.38 -6.53
CA THR A 189 18.10 2.95 -6.77
C THR A 189 17.99 2.16 -5.46
N LYS A 190 18.54 2.67 -4.34
CA LYS A 190 18.44 2.02 -3.04
C LYS A 190 16.99 1.86 -2.59
N HIS A 191 16.21 2.94 -2.61
CA HIS A 191 14.82 2.89 -2.15
C HIS A 191 13.90 2.15 -3.12
N ALA A 192 14.13 2.25 -4.44
CA ALA A 192 13.43 1.44 -5.43
C ALA A 192 13.69 -0.07 -5.23
N ALA A 193 14.94 -0.46 -4.96
CA ALA A 193 15.31 -1.84 -4.69
C ALA A 193 14.68 -2.36 -3.39
N ALA A 194 14.68 -1.56 -2.32
CA ALA A 194 14.00 -1.89 -1.06
C ALA A 194 12.49 -2.05 -1.24
N ALA A 195 11.83 -1.14 -1.98
CA ALA A 195 10.40 -1.23 -2.27
C ALA A 195 10.08 -2.51 -3.07
N THR A 196 10.89 -2.80 -4.09
CA THR A 196 10.77 -4.01 -4.91
C THR A 196 10.96 -5.28 -4.07
N ALA A 197 11.95 -5.32 -3.17
CA ALA A 197 12.18 -6.47 -2.30
C ALA A 197 11.02 -6.68 -1.32
N LEU A 198 10.48 -5.60 -0.74
CA LEU A 198 9.35 -5.67 0.19
C LEU A 198 8.07 -6.14 -0.51
N VAL A 199 7.78 -5.63 -1.71
CA VAL A 199 6.66 -6.13 -2.53
C VAL A 199 6.88 -7.59 -2.90
N LYS A 200 8.09 -7.97 -3.34
CA LYS A 200 8.41 -9.36 -3.67
C LYS A 200 8.17 -10.28 -2.48
N MET A 201 8.55 -9.89 -1.26
CA MET A 201 8.29 -10.67 -0.04
C MET A 201 6.79 -10.91 0.18
N MET A 202 5.95 -9.89 -0.04
CA MET A 202 4.49 -10.04 0.06
C MET A 202 3.91 -10.90 -1.07
N VAL A 203 4.45 -10.81 -2.29
CA VAL A 203 4.06 -11.67 -3.42
C VAL A 203 4.45 -13.14 -3.16
N ASP A 204 5.67 -13.39 -2.68
CA ASP A 204 6.16 -14.72 -2.34
C ASP A 204 5.34 -15.39 -1.22
N THR A 205 4.60 -14.59 -0.44
CA THR A 205 3.68 -15.04 0.61
C THR A 205 2.21 -14.89 0.21
N GLU A 206 1.93 -14.85 -1.10
CA GLU A 206 0.58 -14.84 -1.67
C GLU A 206 -0.30 -13.68 -1.18
N GLY A 207 0.30 -12.51 -0.96
CA GLY A 207 -0.39 -11.30 -0.52
C GLY A 207 -0.57 -11.21 1.00
N GLU A 208 0.06 -12.07 1.79
CA GLU A 208 0.11 -11.86 3.24
C GLU A 208 0.98 -10.65 3.58
N LEU A 209 0.51 -9.85 4.56
CA LEU A 209 1.33 -8.78 5.08
C LEU A 209 2.35 -9.37 6.07
N PRO A 210 3.63 -9.02 5.98
CA PRO A 210 4.63 -9.44 6.94
C PRO A 210 4.29 -8.91 8.36
N PRO A 211 4.74 -9.59 9.43
CA PRO A 211 4.43 -9.20 10.81
C PRO A 211 4.79 -7.73 11.14
N ALA A 212 5.87 -7.21 10.57
CA ALA A 212 6.27 -5.81 10.74
C ALA A 212 5.22 -4.81 10.22
N ALA A 213 4.29 -5.20 9.34
CA ALA A 213 3.23 -4.31 8.86
C ALA A 213 2.25 -3.93 9.97
N GLU A 214 1.90 -4.85 10.86
CA GLU A 214 0.83 -4.71 11.85
C GLU A 214 0.93 -3.44 12.71
N PRO A 215 2.06 -3.11 13.36
CA PRO A 215 2.18 -1.89 14.16
C PRO A 215 2.09 -0.59 13.34
N ARG A 216 2.16 -0.67 12.00
CA ARG A 216 2.17 0.46 11.07
C ARG A 216 0.81 0.70 10.41
N ILE A 217 -0.15 -0.21 10.60
CA ILE A 217 -1.51 -0.08 10.07
C ILE A 217 -2.28 0.95 10.90
N ILE A 218 -2.76 2.01 10.24
CA ILE A 218 -3.59 3.03 10.86
C ILE A 218 -5.04 2.56 10.80
N ARG A 219 -5.55 2.04 11.92
CA ARG A 219 -6.95 1.64 12.05
C ARG A 219 -7.81 2.86 12.36
N VAL A 220 -8.43 3.44 11.34
CA VAL A 220 -9.46 4.46 11.52
C VAL A 220 -10.77 3.72 11.80
N GLU A 221 -11.38 3.92 12.98
CA GLU A 221 -12.76 3.49 13.20
C GLU A 221 -13.63 4.15 12.12
N LYS A 222 -14.17 3.34 11.18
CA LYS A 222 -15.15 3.80 10.21
C LYS A 222 -16.44 4.16 10.96
N LYS A 223 -16.50 5.35 11.54
CA LYS A 223 -17.76 5.97 11.96
C LYS A 223 -18.46 6.39 10.68
N PHE A 224 -19.25 5.47 10.11
CA PHE A 224 -20.20 5.82 9.07
C PHE A 224 -21.19 6.82 9.69
N TYR A 225 -21.19 8.05 9.18
CA TYR A 225 -22.25 9.02 9.44
C TYR A 225 -23.47 8.65 8.60
N TYR A 226 -24.10 7.51 8.91
CA TYR A 226 -25.43 7.15 8.40
C TYR A 226 -26.22 6.44 9.49
N ASP A 227 -26.21 7.00 10.70
CA ASP A 227 -27.34 6.83 11.62
C ASP A 227 -28.19 8.10 11.48
N ASP A 228 -29.41 7.93 10.95
CA ASP A 228 -30.51 8.90 10.79
C ASP A 228 -30.54 9.78 9.50
N ILE A 229 -31.00 9.20 8.39
CA ILE A 229 -31.93 9.86 7.44
C ILE A 229 -33.05 8.90 7.08
#